data_AF-A0A7C9VJG6-F1
#
_entry.id   AF-A0A7C9VJG6-F1
#
_cell.length_a   1.000
_cell.length_b   1.000
_cell.length_c   1.000
_cell.angle_alpha   90.00
_cell.angle_beta   90.00
_cell.angle_gamma   90.00
#
_symmetry.space_group_name_H-M   'P 1'
#
loop_
_entity.id
_entity.type
_entity.pdbx_description
1 polymer ?
#
loop_
_entity_poly.entity_id
_entity_poly.type
_entity_poly.pdbx_seq_one_letter_code
_entity_poly.pdbx_strand_id
1 'polypeptide(L)' 'EHAEPNGIQLAPKKSGEIVWKFTKAGTFEFSCLIEGHREDGMIGTVVVK' A
#
# COMPACT_ATOMS: atom_id res chain seq x y z
N GLU A 1 -7.15 18.15 -3.07
CA GLU A 1 -7.04 17.08 -2.05
C GLU A 1 -7.56 15.79 -2.65
N HIS A 2 -6.70 14.82 -2.90
CA HIS A 2 -7.10 13.52 -3.43
C HIS A 2 -6.80 12.50 -2.33
N ALA A 3 -7.80 12.21 -1.51
CA ALA A 3 -7.76 11.05 -0.64
C ALA A 3 -7.98 9.83 -1.54
N GLU A 4 -6.90 9.17 -1.94
CA GLU A 4 -7.02 7.87 -2.56
C GLU A 4 -7.55 6.90 -1.50
N PRO A 5 -8.69 6.23 -1.71
CA PRO A 5 -9.30 5.38 -0.68
C PRO A 5 -8.40 4.21 -0.24
N ASN A 6 -7.36 3.94 -1.02
CA ASN A 6 -6.50 2.76 -0.94
C ASN A 6 -5.02 3.14 -0.82
N GLY A 7 -4.72 4.42 -0.56
CA GLY A 7 -3.38 4.96 -0.61
C GLY A 7 -3.20 6.10 0.38
N ILE A 8 -2.01 6.18 0.96
CA ILE A 8 -1.60 7.30 1.80
C ILE A 8 -0.21 7.76 1.38
N GLN A 9 -0.04 9.07 1.25
CA GLN A 9 1.28 9.66 1.07
C GLN A 9 1.84 10.05 2.44
N LEU A 10 3.01 9.51 2.78
CA LEU A 10 3.69 9.78 4.05
C LEU A 10 4.98 10.54 3.81
N ALA A 11 5.21 11.58 4.61
CA ALA A 11 6.53 12.20 4.72
C ALA A 11 7.51 11.24 5.43
N PRO A 12 8.83 11.41 5.25
CA PRO A 12 9.82 10.58 5.93
C PRO A 12 9.58 10.53 7.45
N LYS A 13 9.70 9.32 8.03
CA LYS A 13 9.50 9.05 9.47
C LYS A 13 8.09 9.31 10.00
N LYS A 14 7.08 9.42 9.13
CA LYS A 14 5.66 9.46 9.52
C LYS A 14 5.02 8.08 9.39
N SER A 15 3.87 7.93 10.03
CA SER A 15 3.06 6.71 10.02
C SER A 15 1.62 7.09 9.69
N GLY A 16 0.88 6.14 9.13
CA GLY A 16 -0.55 6.24 8.88
C GLY A 16 -1.16 4.85 8.71
N GLU A 17 -2.49 4.81 8.60
CA GLU A 17 -3.26 3.56 8.56
C GLU A 17 -4.11 3.49 7.30
N ILE A 18 -4.21 2.30 6.70
CA ILE A 18 -5.16 1.97 5.64
C ILE A 18 -5.98 0.78 6.15
N VAL A 19 -7.30 0.95 6.25
CA VAL A 19 -8.22 -0.13 6.63
C VAL A 19 -8.83 -0.73 5.38
N TRP A 20 -8.62 -2.02 5.16
CA TRP A 20 -9.09 -2.72 3.97
C TRP A 20 -10.04 -3.87 4.31
N LYS A 21 -11.15 -3.98 3.57
CA LYS A 21 -12.02 -5.16 3.59
C LYS A 21 -11.84 -5.96 2.31
N PHE A 22 -11.15 -7.09 2.41
CA PHE A 22 -11.03 -8.04 1.30
C PHE A 22 -12.36 -8.78 1.09
N THR A 23 -12.81 -8.83 -0.16
CA THR A 23 -14.06 -9.53 -0.55
C THR A 23 -13.80 -10.87 -1.24
N LYS A 24 -12.53 -11.20 -1.49
CA LYS A 24 -12.09 -12.43 -2.16
C LYS A 24 -10.77 -12.91 -1.53
N ALA A 25 -10.60 -14.23 -1.49
CA ALA A 25 -9.30 -14.84 -1.19
C ALA A 25 -8.31 -14.59 -2.33
N GLY A 26 -7.01 -14.53 -2.01
CA GLY A 26 -5.96 -14.27 -2.97
C GLY A 26 -4.68 -13.69 -2.36
N THR A 27 -3.70 -13.45 -3.23
CA THR A 27 -2.49 -12.69 -2.90
C THR A 27 -2.61 -11.31 -3.51
N PHE A 28 -2.42 -10.27 -2.70
CA PHE A 28 -2.53 -8.87 -3.09
C PHE A 28 -1.19 -8.18 -2.83
N GLU A 29 -0.75 -7.35 -3.76
CA GLU A 29 0.44 -6.52 -3.58
C GLU A 29 0.07 -5.15 -3.03
N PHE A 30 0.90 -4.62 -2.13
CA PHE A 30 0.92 -3.20 -1.79
C PHE A 30 2.32 -2.66 -2.08
N SER A 31 2.41 -1.46 -2.63
CA SER A 31 3.69 -0.86 -3.01
C SER A 31 3.67 0.65 -2.88
N CYS A 32 4.84 1.25 -2.75
CA CYS A 32 4.99 2.68 -2.93
C CYS A 32 4.87 3.04 -4.41
N LEU A 33 4.09 4.08 -4.74
CA LEU A 33 3.90 4.55 -6.12
C LEU A 33 4.80 5.75 -6.48
N ILE A 34 5.70 6.14 -5.58
CA ILE A 34 6.76 7.11 -5.89
C ILE A 34 7.75 6.43 -6.83
N GLU A 35 8.17 7.15 -7.87
CA GLU A 35 9.13 6.66 -8.86
C GLU A 35 10.38 6.05 -8.20
N GLY A 36 10.77 4.85 -8.65
CA GLY A 36 11.93 4.10 -8.14
C GLY A 36 11.68 3.34 -6.84
N HIS A 37 10.75 3.79 -5.98
CA HIS A 37 10.60 3.19 -4.65
C HIS A 37 10.15 1.73 -4.70
N ARG A 38 9.27 1.35 -5.64
CA ARG A 38 8.81 -0.03 -5.78
C ARG A 38 9.95 -0.94 -6.24
N GLU A 39 10.70 -0.48 -7.24
CA GLU A 39 11.85 -1.17 -7.83
C GLU A 39 12.98 -1.34 -6.81
N ASP A 40 13.15 -0.35 -5.92
CA ASP A 40 14.09 -0.36 -4.80
C ASP A 40 13.63 -1.23 -3.62
N GLY A 41 12.46 -1.87 -3.73
CA GLY A 41 11.98 -2.88 -2.78
C GLY A 41 10.89 -2.43 -1.82
N MET A 42 10.29 -1.24 -2.00
CA MET A 42 9.08 -0.83 -1.26
C MET A 42 7.82 -1.53 -1.81
N ILE A 43 7.82 -2.85 -1.74
CA ILE A 43 6.74 -3.74 -2.13
C ILE A 43 6.52 -4.81 -1.06
N GLY A 44 5.27 -5.18 -0.84
CA GLY A 44 4.92 -6.27 0.06
C GLY A 44 3.67 -7.00 -0.42
N THR A 45 3.45 -8.19 0.13
CA THR A 45 2.32 -9.05 -0.22
C THR A 45 1.44 -9.31 0.98
N VAL A 46 0.13 -9.23 0.79
CA VAL A 46 -0.89 -9.68 1.74
C VAL A 46 -1.55 -10.94 1.18
N VAL A 47 -1.53 -12.02 1.97
CA VAL A 47 -2.19 -13.28 1.61
C VAL A 47 -3.49 -13.39 2.40
N VAL A 48 -4.61 -13.43 1.69
CA VAL A 48 -5.97 -13.62 2.24
C VAL A 48 -6.42 -15.03 1.87
N LYS A 49 -6.74 -15.84 2.87
CA LYS A 49 -7.18 -17.23 2.71
C LYS A 49 -8.68 -17.34 2.96
#